data_AF-A0A3L6D6V3-F1
#
_entry.id   AF-A0A3L6D6V3-F1
#
_cell.length_a   1.000
_cell.length_b   1.000
_cell.length_c   1.000
_cell.angle_alpha   90.00
_cell.angle_beta   90.00
_cell.angle_gamma   90.00
#
_symmetry.space_group_name_H-M   'P 1'
#
loop_
_entity.id
_entity.type
_entity.pdbx_description
1 polymer ?
#
loop_
_entity_poly.entity_id
_entity_poly.type
_entity_poly.pdbx_seq_one_letter_code
_entity_poly.pdbx_strand_id
1 'polypeptide(L)'
;MPWEGYNFEDAVLISERLVYEDIYTSFHIRKYEIQTDTTSQGSAEKITKQIPHLEEHLLRNLDRNGVVRLGSWVETGDILVGKLTPQIASESSYIAEAGLLRAIFGLEVSTSKETSLKLPIGGRGRVIDVKWIQRDPFDIMVRVYILQKREIKVGDKVAGRHGNKGIISKILPRQDMPYLQDGTPVDMVFNPLGVPSRMNVGQIFESSLGLAGDLLKKHYRIAPFDERYEQEASRKLVFSELYEASKQTKNPWVFEPEYPGKSRIFDGRTGDPFEQPVLIGKSYILKLIHQVDEKIHGRSTGPYSLVTQQPVRGRAKQGGQRIGEMEVWALEGFGVAHILQEILTYKSDHLIARQEILNATIWGKRVPNHEDPPESFRVLVRELRSLALELNHFLVSEKNFQVNREDV
;
A
#
# COMPACT_ATOMS: atom_id res chain seq x y z
N MET A 1 22.42 -9.74 -15.06
CA MET A 1 22.96 -8.69 -15.98
C MET A 1 22.26 -7.37 -15.69
N PRO A 2 22.88 -6.19 -15.87
CA PRO A 2 22.17 -4.92 -15.79
C PRO A 2 21.20 -4.75 -16.98
N TRP A 3 20.12 -3.99 -16.79
CA TRP A 3 19.13 -3.72 -17.82
C TRP A 3 18.59 -2.28 -17.71
N GLU A 4 19.24 -1.34 -18.41
CA GLU A 4 18.81 0.07 -18.55
C GLU A 4 18.40 0.78 -17.25
N GLY A 5 18.98 0.38 -16.12
CA GLY A 5 18.62 0.91 -14.79
C GLY A 5 17.31 0.37 -14.21
N TYR A 6 16.52 -0.41 -14.94
CA TYR A 6 15.32 -1.04 -14.38
C TYR A 6 15.63 -2.04 -13.28
N ASN A 7 16.83 -2.62 -13.27
CA ASN A 7 17.31 -3.41 -12.15
C ASN A 7 18.39 -2.68 -11.34
N PHE A 8 18.33 -1.36 -11.24
CA PHE A 8 19.24 -0.60 -10.38
C PHE A 8 19.11 -1.03 -8.91
N GLU A 9 20.25 -1.15 -8.22
CA GLU A 9 20.35 -1.69 -6.86
C GLU A 9 19.63 -3.04 -6.70
N ASP A 10 18.52 -3.05 -5.95
CA ASP A 10 17.71 -4.23 -5.62
C ASP A 10 16.42 -4.30 -6.44
N ALA A 11 16.27 -3.47 -7.47
CA ALA A 11 15.14 -3.58 -8.37
C ALA A 11 15.25 -4.85 -9.24
N VAL A 12 14.11 -5.44 -9.57
CA VAL A 12 14.01 -6.67 -10.37
C VAL A 12 13.09 -6.43 -11.55
N LEU A 13 13.58 -6.78 -12.72
CA LEU A 13 12.82 -6.81 -13.97
C LEU A 13 12.15 -8.17 -14.11
N ILE A 14 10.88 -8.22 -14.50
CA ILE A 14 10.18 -9.48 -14.73
C ILE A 14 9.51 -9.53 -16.10
N SER A 15 9.33 -10.74 -16.62
CA SER A 15 8.56 -11.01 -17.83
C SER A 15 7.06 -10.97 -17.56
N GLU A 16 6.30 -10.41 -18.49
CA GLU A 16 4.84 -10.44 -18.52
C GLU A 16 4.28 -11.87 -18.54
N ARG A 17 5.10 -12.84 -18.97
CA ARG A 17 4.77 -14.27 -18.87
C ARG A 17 4.33 -14.68 -17.47
N LEU A 18 5.02 -14.19 -16.45
CA LEU A 18 4.75 -14.52 -15.05
C LEU A 18 3.36 -14.05 -14.57
N VAL A 19 2.82 -13.02 -15.21
CA VAL A 19 1.48 -12.49 -14.94
C VAL A 19 0.43 -13.33 -15.67
N TYR A 20 0.59 -13.53 -16.98
CA TYR A 20 -0.38 -14.27 -17.79
C TYR A 20 -0.52 -15.75 -17.41
N GLU A 21 0.58 -16.40 -17.00
CA GLU A 21 0.57 -17.81 -16.59
C GLU A 21 0.21 -17.99 -15.11
N ASP A 22 -0.20 -16.93 -14.41
CA ASP A 22 -0.65 -16.96 -13.01
C ASP A 22 0.39 -17.56 -12.02
N ILE A 23 1.69 -17.52 -12.37
CA ILE A 23 2.78 -18.17 -11.62
C ILE A 23 2.93 -17.57 -10.21
N TYR A 24 2.87 -16.24 -10.11
CA TYR A 24 3.02 -15.50 -8.84
C TYR A 24 1.68 -14.92 -8.35
N THR A 25 0.62 -15.68 -8.52
CA THR A 25 -0.73 -15.33 -8.08
C THR A 25 -1.00 -15.90 -6.68
N SER A 26 -1.61 -15.09 -5.82
CA SER A 26 -1.97 -15.46 -4.44
C SER A 26 -3.42 -15.09 -4.14
N PHE A 27 -4.08 -15.88 -3.29
CA PHE A 27 -5.44 -15.60 -2.82
C PHE A 27 -5.41 -15.05 -1.41
N HIS A 28 -6.07 -13.91 -1.20
CA HIS A 28 -6.14 -13.22 0.09
C HIS A 28 -7.58 -13.12 0.54
N ILE A 29 -7.88 -13.55 1.76
CA ILE A 29 -9.22 -13.42 2.34
C ILE A 29 -9.18 -12.28 3.35
N ARG A 30 -10.00 -11.25 3.11
CA ARG A 30 -10.17 -10.13 4.04
C ARG A 30 -11.50 -10.25 4.76
N LYS A 31 -11.45 -10.03 6.08
CA LYS A 31 -12.61 -9.98 6.96
C LYS A 31 -12.99 -8.52 7.17
N TYR A 32 -14.25 -8.19 6.92
CA TYR A 32 -14.86 -6.93 7.28
C TYR A 32 -15.96 -7.18 8.31
N GLU A 33 -16.07 -6.34 9.32
CA GLU A 33 -17.08 -6.50 10.37
C GLU A 33 -17.75 -5.18 10.72
N ILE A 34 -19.03 -5.29 11.04
CA ILE A 34 -19.84 -4.20 11.59
C ILE A 34 -20.73 -4.76 12.69
N GLN A 35 -20.91 -3.96 13.74
CA GLN A 35 -21.75 -4.28 14.88
C GLN A 35 -22.87 -3.24 14.98
N THR A 36 -24.05 -3.66 15.42
CA THR A 36 -25.12 -2.77 15.83
C THR A 36 -25.07 -2.58 17.34
N ASP A 37 -25.03 -1.34 17.78
CA ASP A 37 -25.09 -1.00 19.19
C ASP A 37 -26.45 -0.35 19.51
N THR A 38 -26.86 -0.47 20.77
CA THR A 38 -27.99 0.31 21.26
C THR A 38 -27.47 1.71 21.61
N THR A 39 -28.05 2.73 20.99
CA THR A 39 -27.72 4.11 21.35
C THR A 39 -28.12 4.40 22.79
N SER A 40 -27.48 5.37 23.44
CA SER A 40 -27.74 5.78 24.83
C SER A 40 -29.19 6.20 25.13
N GLN A 41 -30.03 6.33 24.09
CA GLN A 41 -31.43 6.75 24.15
C GLN A 41 -32.43 5.61 23.86
N GLY A 42 -31.98 4.36 23.78
CA GLY A 42 -32.86 3.18 23.65
C GLY A 42 -33.38 2.90 22.24
N SER A 43 -32.92 3.66 21.23
CA SER A 43 -33.19 3.37 19.82
C SER A 43 -32.09 2.47 19.24
N ALA A 44 -32.49 1.31 18.73
CA ALA A 44 -31.57 0.33 18.17
C ALA A 44 -31.16 0.71 16.74
N GLU A 45 -29.87 0.60 16.45
CA GLU A 45 -29.37 0.65 15.09
C GLU A 45 -29.94 -0.52 14.29
N LYS A 46 -30.36 -0.27 13.04
CA LYS A 46 -31.03 -1.27 12.21
C LYS A 46 -30.20 -1.60 10.99
N ILE A 47 -30.03 -2.89 10.73
CA ILE A 47 -29.51 -3.39 9.46
C ILE A 47 -30.68 -3.49 8.49
N THR A 48 -30.57 -2.84 7.35
CA THR A 48 -31.64 -2.83 6.34
C THR A 48 -31.09 -2.56 4.95
N LYS A 49 -31.79 -3.08 3.94
CA LYS A 49 -31.55 -2.73 2.53
C LYS A 49 -32.12 -1.35 2.17
N GLN A 50 -33.18 -0.93 2.85
CA GLN A 50 -33.87 0.33 2.56
C GLN A 50 -33.10 1.48 3.20
N ILE A 51 -32.13 2.02 2.47
CA ILE A 51 -31.35 3.17 2.92
C ILE A 51 -31.81 4.38 2.09
N PRO A 52 -32.33 5.45 2.73
CA PRO A 52 -32.82 6.61 2.03
C PRO A 52 -31.66 7.35 1.33
N HIS A 53 -31.97 8.02 0.22
CA HIS A 53 -31.05 8.89 -0.55
C HIS A 53 -29.86 8.20 -1.24
N LEU A 54 -29.78 6.87 -1.24
CA LEU A 54 -28.80 6.12 -2.02
C LEU A 54 -29.38 5.65 -3.36
N GLU A 55 -28.53 5.65 -4.38
CA GLU A 55 -28.87 5.12 -5.69
C GLU A 55 -29.05 3.59 -5.65
N GLU A 56 -30.00 3.07 -6.42
CA GLU A 56 -30.28 1.63 -6.49
C GLU A 56 -29.05 0.81 -6.93
N HIS A 57 -28.16 1.40 -7.72
CA HIS A 57 -26.92 0.78 -8.17
C HIS A 57 -26.05 0.30 -7.00
N LEU A 58 -25.93 1.10 -5.93
CA LEU A 58 -25.11 0.76 -4.76
C LEU A 58 -25.76 -0.33 -3.89
N LEU A 59 -27.08 -0.49 -3.99
CA LEU A 59 -27.88 -1.45 -3.23
C LEU A 59 -28.10 -2.78 -3.98
N ARG A 60 -27.62 -2.90 -5.22
CA ARG A 60 -27.84 -4.07 -6.10
C ARG A 60 -27.35 -5.38 -5.49
N ASN A 61 -26.21 -5.32 -4.78
CA ASN A 61 -25.53 -6.48 -4.20
C ASN A 61 -26.14 -6.92 -2.86
N LEU A 62 -27.04 -6.12 -2.27
CA LEU A 62 -27.67 -6.42 -0.98
C LEU A 62 -28.87 -7.37 -1.12
N ASP A 63 -28.98 -8.29 -0.17
CA ASP A 63 -30.11 -9.18 0.06
C ASP A 63 -31.28 -8.46 0.76
N ARG A 64 -32.36 -9.18 1.07
CA ARG A 64 -33.55 -8.60 1.72
C ARG A 64 -33.27 -8.08 3.13
N ASN A 65 -32.24 -8.60 3.80
CA ASN A 65 -31.88 -8.25 5.16
C ASN A 65 -30.92 -7.05 5.22
N GLY A 66 -30.39 -6.60 4.07
CA GLY A 66 -29.42 -5.49 4.00
C GLY A 66 -27.96 -5.94 4.05
N VAL A 67 -27.68 -7.22 3.78
CA VAL A 67 -26.31 -7.77 3.74
C VAL A 67 -25.95 -8.18 2.31
N VAL A 68 -24.68 -8.06 1.95
CA VAL A 68 -24.19 -8.48 0.64
C VAL A 68 -24.44 -9.98 0.38
N ARG A 69 -24.88 -10.31 -0.84
CA ARG A 69 -25.14 -11.70 -1.25
C ARG A 69 -23.85 -12.47 -1.46
N LEU A 70 -23.83 -13.73 -1.04
CA LEU A 70 -22.74 -14.67 -1.31
C LEU A 70 -22.47 -14.79 -2.82
N GLY A 71 -21.19 -14.82 -3.19
CA GLY A 71 -20.76 -14.93 -4.57
C GLY A 71 -20.77 -13.63 -5.37
N SER A 72 -21.27 -12.52 -4.80
CA SER A 72 -21.27 -11.21 -5.46
C SER A 72 -19.86 -10.69 -5.67
N TRP A 73 -19.63 -10.04 -6.80
CA TRP A 73 -18.42 -9.24 -7.04
C TRP A 73 -18.63 -7.85 -6.44
N VAL A 74 -17.68 -7.41 -5.63
CA VAL A 74 -17.73 -6.11 -4.95
C VAL A 74 -16.47 -5.30 -5.22
N GLU A 75 -16.67 -4.00 -5.42
CA GLU A 75 -15.62 -3.03 -5.69
C GLU A 75 -15.59 -1.92 -4.64
N THR A 76 -14.57 -1.07 -4.72
CA THR A 76 -14.37 0.03 -3.77
C THR A 76 -15.61 0.92 -3.75
N GLY A 77 -16.14 1.19 -2.55
CA GLY A 77 -17.34 2.01 -2.36
C GLY A 77 -18.65 1.23 -2.33
N ASP A 78 -18.68 -0.02 -2.76
CA ASP A 78 -19.88 -0.86 -2.65
C ASP A 78 -20.26 -1.09 -1.18
N ILE A 79 -21.56 -1.12 -0.92
CA ILE A 79 -22.12 -1.36 0.42
C ILE A 79 -22.10 -2.87 0.69
N LEU A 80 -21.37 -3.27 1.74
CA LEU A 80 -21.32 -4.65 2.22
C LEU A 80 -22.46 -4.95 3.19
N VAL A 81 -22.78 -4.00 4.06
CA VAL A 81 -23.86 -4.10 5.05
C VAL A 81 -24.53 -2.74 5.19
N GLY A 82 -25.82 -2.67 4.86
CA GLY A 82 -26.63 -1.48 5.05
C GLY A 82 -26.99 -1.30 6.52
N LYS A 83 -26.53 -0.19 7.14
CA LYS A 83 -26.78 0.13 8.54
C LYS A 83 -27.32 1.56 8.64
N LEU A 84 -28.38 1.70 9.43
CA LEU A 84 -29.01 2.97 9.78
C LEU A 84 -28.86 3.23 11.27
N THR A 85 -28.27 4.36 11.62
CA THR A 85 -28.24 4.88 12.99
C THR A 85 -29.33 5.94 13.11
N PRO A 86 -30.28 5.81 14.05
CA PRO A 86 -31.29 6.84 14.29
C PRO A 86 -30.62 8.16 14.67
N GLN A 87 -31.04 9.26 14.05
CA GLN A 87 -30.49 10.58 14.30
C GLN A 87 -31.41 11.34 15.26
N ILE A 88 -30.82 12.03 16.24
CA ILE A 88 -31.58 12.84 17.18
C ILE A 88 -32.19 14.01 16.41
N ALA A 89 -33.51 14.18 16.49
CA ALA A 89 -34.23 15.27 15.84
C ALA A 89 -33.77 16.67 16.31
N SER A 90 -33.03 16.77 17.42
CA SER A 90 -32.51 18.04 17.93
C SER A 90 -31.29 18.55 17.16
N GLU A 91 -30.33 17.70 16.76
CA GLU A 91 -29.08 18.21 16.16
C GLU A 91 -29.26 18.77 14.73
N SER A 92 -30.19 18.22 13.95
CA SER A 92 -30.45 18.68 12.57
C SER A 92 -31.49 19.80 12.49
N SER A 93 -32.29 20.02 13.55
CA SER A 93 -33.32 21.07 13.58
C SER A 93 -32.79 22.44 14.04
N TYR A 94 -31.64 22.50 14.73
CA TYR A 94 -31.04 23.77 15.16
C TYR A 94 -30.30 24.53 14.06
N ILE A 95 -29.94 23.88 12.95
CA ILE A 95 -29.27 24.56 11.84
C ILE A 95 -30.33 25.22 10.97
N ALA A 96 -30.54 26.53 11.16
CA ALA A 96 -31.53 27.31 10.42
C ALA A 96 -31.43 27.14 8.89
N GLU A 97 -30.20 27.01 8.37
CA GLU A 97 -29.91 26.79 6.94
C GLU A 97 -30.46 25.44 6.44
N ALA A 98 -30.29 24.37 7.22
CA ALA A 98 -30.83 23.04 6.89
C ALA A 98 -32.37 23.05 6.96
N GLY A 99 -32.94 23.76 7.92
CA GLY A 99 -34.39 23.96 8.03
C GLY A 99 -34.97 24.71 6.83
N LEU A 100 -34.28 25.74 6.33
CA LEU A 100 -34.69 26.49 5.15
C LEU A 100 -34.64 25.63 3.87
N LEU A 101 -33.53 24.91 3.64
CA LEU A 101 -33.42 23.99 2.50
C LEU A 101 -34.56 22.97 2.50
N ARG A 102 -34.90 22.49 3.68
CA ARG A 102 -35.99 21.54 3.88
C ARG A 102 -37.36 22.12 3.55
N ALA A 103 -37.61 23.38 3.93
CA ALA A 103 -38.84 24.09 3.61
C ALA A 103 -38.95 24.40 2.11
N ILE A 104 -37.84 24.74 1.44
CA ILE A 104 -37.80 25.03 0.00
C ILE A 104 -38.03 23.78 -0.83
N PHE A 105 -37.35 22.67 -0.50
CA PHE A 105 -37.39 21.43 -1.29
C PHE A 105 -38.44 20.42 -0.81
N GLY A 106 -39.21 20.75 0.24
CA GLY A 106 -40.25 19.86 0.78
C GLY A 106 -39.70 18.52 1.31
N LEU A 107 -38.44 18.48 1.75
CA LEU A 107 -37.79 17.24 2.16
C LEU A 107 -38.32 16.77 3.53
N GLU A 108 -38.67 15.49 3.67
CA GLU A 108 -39.06 14.90 4.96
C GLU A 108 -37.85 14.78 5.92
N VAL A 109 -38.08 14.63 7.24
CA VAL A 109 -36.98 14.53 8.21
C VAL A 109 -36.47 13.11 8.03
N SER A 110 -35.25 12.95 7.53
CA SER A 110 -34.58 11.66 7.66
C SER A 110 -34.34 11.41 9.16
N THR A 111 -35.15 10.54 9.76
CA THR A 111 -35.03 10.14 11.18
C THR A 111 -33.82 9.25 11.43
N SER A 112 -33.08 8.89 10.38
CA SER A 112 -31.92 8.01 10.43
C SER A 112 -30.81 8.51 9.49
N LYS A 113 -29.58 8.34 9.96
CA LYS A 113 -28.34 8.60 9.23
C LYS A 113 -27.76 7.28 8.73
N GLU A 114 -27.24 7.28 7.51
CA GLU A 114 -26.50 6.16 6.96
C GLU A 114 -25.17 5.97 7.71
N THR A 115 -24.94 4.77 8.27
CA THR A 115 -23.68 4.33 8.89
C THR A 115 -23.26 2.96 8.35
N SER A 116 -23.51 2.73 7.05
CA SER A 116 -23.29 1.46 6.37
C SER A 116 -21.80 1.08 6.29
N LEU A 117 -21.54 -0.23 6.25
CA LEU A 117 -20.21 -0.76 6.00
C LEU A 117 -19.95 -0.75 4.50
N LYS A 118 -19.07 0.15 4.04
CA LYS A 118 -18.61 0.23 2.65
C LYS A 118 -17.27 -0.46 2.47
N LEU A 119 -17.03 -1.03 1.30
CA LEU A 119 -15.72 -1.59 0.98
C LEU A 119 -14.69 -0.45 0.87
N PRO A 120 -13.59 -0.47 1.66
CA PRO A 120 -12.63 0.62 1.66
C PRO A 120 -11.84 0.68 0.35
N ILE A 121 -11.18 1.82 0.13
CA ILE A 121 -10.38 2.11 -1.06
C ILE A 121 -9.31 1.04 -1.29
N GLY A 122 -9.23 0.57 -2.54
CA GLY A 122 -8.30 -0.50 -2.97
C GLY A 122 -8.83 -1.91 -2.67
N GLY A 123 -9.99 -2.04 -2.02
CA GLY A 123 -10.69 -3.30 -1.88
C GLY A 123 -11.41 -3.67 -3.18
N ARG A 124 -11.23 -4.91 -3.62
CA ARG A 124 -12.05 -5.57 -4.65
C ARG A 124 -12.02 -7.07 -4.45
N GLY A 125 -13.06 -7.78 -4.84
CA GLY A 125 -13.05 -9.24 -4.83
C GLY A 125 -14.43 -9.86 -4.80
N ARG A 126 -14.47 -11.16 -4.51
CA ARG A 126 -15.70 -11.94 -4.45
C ARG A 126 -16.06 -12.26 -3.01
N VAL A 127 -17.32 -12.05 -2.65
CA VAL A 127 -17.84 -12.46 -1.33
C VAL A 127 -17.89 -13.97 -1.25
N ILE A 128 -17.16 -14.57 -0.31
CA ILE A 128 -17.10 -16.02 -0.13
C ILE A 128 -17.98 -16.52 1.02
N ASP A 129 -18.07 -15.73 2.09
CA ASP A 129 -18.78 -16.11 3.30
C ASP A 129 -19.31 -14.87 4.02
N VAL A 130 -20.46 -15.03 4.66
CA VAL A 130 -21.14 -14.00 5.45
C VAL A 130 -21.64 -14.66 6.71
N LYS A 131 -21.15 -14.23 7.86
CA LYS A 131 -21.56 -14.75 9.17
C LYS A 131 -22.39 -13.71 9.89
N TRP A 132 -23.60 -14.12 10.24
CA TRP A 132 -24.51 -13.38 11.10
C TRP A 132 -24.37 -13.92 12.52
N ILE A 133 -23.86 -13.11 13.44
CA ILE A 133 -23.67 -13.47 14.85
C ILE A 133 -24.59 -12.59 15.67
N GLN A 134 -25.61 -13.20 16.26
CA GLN A 134 -26.51 -12.51 17.19
C GLN A 134 -26.18 -12.99 18.60
N ARG A 135 -25.76 -12.06 19.46
CA ARG A 135 -25.53 -12.35 20.89
C ARG A 135 -26.77 -12.03 21.70
N ASP A 136 -27.30 -10.83 21.49
CA ASP A 136 -28.53 -10.32 22.09
C ASP A 136 -29.49 -9.83 20.99
N PRO A 137 -30.79 -9.61 21.28
CA PRO A 137 -31.73 -9.06 20.31
C PRO A 137 -31.28 -7.73 19.67
N PHE A 138 -30.47 -6.97 20.40
CA PHE A 138 -29.97 -5.66 20.01
C PHE A 138 -28.47 -5.64 19.67
N ASP A 139 -27.75 -6.75 19.86
CA ASP A 139 -26.33 -6.89 19.54
C ASP A 139 -26.14 -7.89 18.40
N ILE A 140 -26.12 -7.35 17.18
CA ILE A 140 -25.93 -8.10 15.94
C ILE A 140 -24.58 -7.70 15.36
N MET A 141 -23.74 -8.71 15.14
CA MET A 141 -22.46 -8.58 14.47
C MET A 141 -22.50 -9.31 13.14
N VAL A 142 -22.25 -8.57 12.05
CA VAL A 142 -22.15 -9.13 10.70
C VAL A 142 -20.70 -9.14 10.26
N ARG A 143 -20.21 -10.30 9.84
CA ARG A 143 -18.86 -10.49 9.28
C ARG A 143 -18.95 -10.90 7.83
N VAL A 144 -18.27 -10.17 6.97
CA VAL A 144 -18.20 -10.44 5.53
C VAL A 144 -16.77 -10.82 5.17
N TYR A 145 -16.60 -11.99 4.54
CA TYR A 145 -15.33 -12.48 4.04
C TYR A 145 -15.25 -12.30 2.52
N ILE A 146 -14.24 -11.58 2.08
CA ILE A 146 -14.01 -11.27 0.67
C ILE A 146 -12.70 -11.89 0.21
N LEU A 147 -12.78 -12.73 -0.81
CA LEU A 147 -11.64 -13.32 -1.49
C LEU A 147 -11.13 -12.38 -2.57
N GLN A 148 -9.82 -12.11 -2.54
CA GLN A 148 -9.12 -11.26 -3.49
C GLN A 148 -8.04 -12.09 -4.20
N LYS A 149 -8.14 -12.21 -5.52
CA LYS A 149 -7.05 -12.73 -6.37
C LYS A 149 -6.01 -11.63 -6.53
N ARG A 150 -4.75 -11.90 -6.18
CA ARG A 150 -3.63 -10.96 -6.27
C ARG A 150 -2.51 -11.53 -7.11
N GLU A 151 -2.49 -11.09 -8.35
CA GLU A 151 -1.39 -11.26 -9.30
C GLU A 151 -0.16 -10.45 -8.86
N ILE A 152 0.98 -10.76 -9.47
CA ILE A 152 2.24 -10.03 -9.25
C ILE A 152 2.20 -8.69 -9.98
N LYS A 153 2.63 -7.61 -9.33
CA LYS A 153 2.60 -6.26 -9.89
C LYS A 153 3.89 -5.49 -9.62
N VAL A 154 4.08 -4.40 -10.35
CA VAL A 154 5.14 -3.42 -10.06
C VAL A 154 4.98 -2.91 -8.62
N GLY A 155 6.08 -2.90 -7.86
CA GLY A 155 6.10 -2.55 -6.44
C GLY A 155 5.98 -3.74 -5.49
N ASP A 156 5.58 -4.93 -5.95
CA ASP A 156 5.61 -6.13 -5.12
C ASP A 156 7.06 -6.58 -4.85
N LYS A 157 7.27 -7.19 -3.69
CA LYS A 157 8.58 -7.66 -3.26
C LYS A 157 8.76 -9.16 -3.50
N VAL A 158 9.87 -9.52 -4.12
CA VAL A 158 10.31 -10.90 -4.33
C VAL A 158 11.63 -11.16 -3.58
N ALA A 159 11.91 -12.43 -3.27
CA ALA A 159 13.16 -12.81 -2.63
C ALA A 159 13.60 -14.23 -2.98
N GLY A 160 14.89 -14.44 -3.13
CA GLY A 160 15.49 -15.78 -3.14
C GLY A 160 15.81 -16.27 -1.73
N ARG A 161 16.19 -17.55 -1.64
CA ARG A 161 16.54 -18.22 -0.37
C ARG A 161 17.84 -17.71 0.24
N HIS A 162 18.71 -17.14 -0.59
CA HIS A 162 20.04 -16.63 -0.21
C HIS A 162 20.03 -15.15 0.24
N GLY A 163 18.85 -14.63 0.59
CA GLY A 163 18.71 -13.28 1.14
C GLY A 163 18.73 -12.16 0.10
N ASN A 164 18.84 -12.47 -1.20
CA ASN A 164 18.61 -11.53 -2.27
C ASN A 164 17.12 -11.14 -2.27
N LYS A 165 16.83 -9.87 -2.01
CA LYS A 165 15.47 -9.33 -1.96
C LYS A 165 15.40 -8.21 -2.98
N GLY A 166 14.27 -8.12 -3.67
CA GLY A 166 14.08 -7.06 -4.64
C GLY A 166 12.65 -6.65 -4.84
N ILE A 167 12.47 -5.44 -5.36
CA ILE A 167 11.16 -4.88 -5.69
C ILE A 167 11.02 -4.92 -7.20
N ILE A 168 9.86 -5.35 -7.68
CA ILE A 168 9.58 -5.40 -9.11
C ILE A 168 9.44 -3.96 -9.62
N SER A 169 10.32 -3.57 -10.54
CA SER A 169 10.35 -2.21 -11.09
C SER A 169 9.58 -2.10 -12.39
N LYS A 170 9.67 -3.11 -13.26
CA LYS A 170 9.03 -3.13 -14.56
C LYS A 170 8.69 -4.56 -14.98
N ILE A 171 7.56 -4.67 -15.65
CA ILE A 171 7.09 -5.90 -16.31
C ILE A 171 7.28 -5.67 -17.80
N LEU A 172 8.15 -6.45 -18.44
CA LEU A 172 8.39 -6.34 -19.88
C LEU A 172 7.57 -7.34 -20.67
N PRO A 173 7.11 -6.97 -21.88
CA PRO A 173 6.54 -7.91 -22.82
C PRO A 173 7.51 -9.06 -23.13
N ARG A 174 6.96 -10.24 -23.42
CA ARG A 174 7.76 -11.47 -23.63
C ARG A 174 8.78 -11.32 -24.77
N GLN A 175 8.42 -10.58 -25.82
CA GLN A 175 9.27 -10.35 -26.99
C GLN A 175 10.46 -9.42 -26.72
N ASP A 176 10.37 -8.54 -25.72
CA ASP A 176 11.45 -7.60 -25.39
C ASP A 176 12.43 -8.19 -24.37
N MET A 177 12.08 -9.32 -23.75
CA MET A 177 12.93 -9.99 -22.79
C MET A 177 14.15 -10.61 -23.48
N PRO A 178 15.34 -10.59 -22.85
CA PRO A 178 16.45 -11.36 -23.34
C PRO A 178 16.06 -12.84 -23.47
N TYR A 179 16.54 -13.49 -24.52
CA TYR A 179 16.22 -14.87 -24.80
C TYR A 179 17.47 -15.73 -25.04
N LEU A 180 17.29 -17.02 -24.81
CA LEU A 180 18.30 -18.07 -24.91
C LEU A 180 18.53 -18.49 -26.36
N GLN A 181 19.60 -19.23 -26.65
CA GLN A 181 19.86 -19.75 -28.00
C GLN A 181 18.76 -20.68 -28.52
N ASP A 182 17.94 -21.27 -27.63
CA ASP A 182 16.79 -22.10 -27.99
C ASP A 182 15.50 -21.29 -28.24
N GLY A 183 15.56 -19.96 -28.14
CA GLY A 183 14.43 -19.05 -28.31
C GLY A 183 13.60 -18.81 -27.05
N THR A 184 13.93 -19.46 -25.93
CA THR A 184 13.18 -19.29 -24.69
C THR A 184 13.51 -17.95 -24.03
N PRO A 185 12.53 -17.07 -23.77
CA PRO A 185 12.76 -15.81 -23.07
C PRO A 185 13.00 -16.04 -21.57
N VAL A 186 13.81 -15.18 -20.94
CA VAL A 186 14.04 -15.24 -19.50
C VAL A 186 12.85 -14.67 -18.71
N ASP A 187 12.62 -15.20 -17.51
CA ASP A 187 11.48 -14.79 -16.67
C ASP A 187 11.79 -13.60 -15.75
N MET A 188 13.02 -13.51 -15.24
CA MET A 188 13.46 -12.43 -14.34
C MET A 188 14.90 -12.03 -14.63
N VAL A 189 15.22 -10.74 -14.48
CA VAL A 189 16.60 -10.23 -14.63
C VAL A 189 17.06 -9.55 -13.33
N PHE A 190 18.04 -10.16 -12.68
CA PHE A 190 18.69 -9.63 -11.47
C PHE A 190 19.97 -8.86 -11.80
N ASN A 191 20.24 -7.84 -10.99
CA ASN A 191 21.46 -7.07 -11.03
C ASN A 191 22.63 -7.86 -10.42
N PRO A 192 23.75 -8.05 -11.15
CA PRO A 192 24.91 -8.75 -10.60
C PRO A 192 25.62 -8.00 -9.47
N LEU A 193 25.49 -6.66 -9.40
CA LEU A 193 26.23 -5.83 -8.43
C LEU A 193 25.88 -6.13 -6.97
N GLY A 194 24.69 -6.68 -6.72
CA GLY A 194 24.25 -7.04 -5.37
C GLY A 194 24.89 -8.30 -4.79
N VAL A 195 25.56 -9.14 -5.60
CA VAL A 195 26.15 -10.41 -5.15
C VAL A 195 27.52 -10.23 -4.50
N PRO A 196 28.48 -9.50 -5.10
CA PRO A 196 29.80 -9.30 -4.51
C PRO A 196 29.75 -8.58 -3.16
N SER A 197 28.91 -7.54 -3.03
CA SER A 197 28.80 -6.75 -1.80
C SER A 197 28.18 -7.52 -0.64
N ARG A 198 27.34 -8.52 -0.91
CA ARG A 198 26.60 -9.31 0.09
C ARG A 198 27.20 -10.68 0.36
N MET A 199 28.19 -11.09 -0.45
CA MET A 199 28.89 -12.38 -0.33
C MET A 199 27.96 -13.61 -0.32
N ASN A 200 26.79 -13.52 -0.97
CA ASN A 200 25.81 -14.61 -1.05
C ASN A 200 25.97 -15.41 -2.36
N VAL A 201 27.15 -16.01 -2.53
CA VAL A 201 27.55 -16.76 -3.74
C VAL A 201 26.68 -18.01 -3.98
N GLY A 202 26.08 -18.58 -2.93
CA GLY A 202 25.20 -19.75 -3.04
C GLY A 202 24.06 -19.60 -4.06
N GLN A 203 23.56 -18.38 -4.29
CA GLN A 203 22.52 -18.14 -5.30
C GLN A 203 22.99 -18.41 -6.73
N ILE A 204 24.28 -18.22 -7.01
CA ILE A 204 24.88 -18.48 -8.32
C ILE A 204 24.88 -19.99 -8.56
N PHE A 205 25.35 -20.77 -7.58
CA PHE A 205 25.36 -22.22 -7.65
C PHE A 205 23.94 -22.81 -7.74
N GLU A 206 22.99 -22.27 -6.96
CA GLU A 206 21.58 -22.65 -7.05
C GLU A 206 21.03 -22.42 -8.47
N SER A 207 21.27 -21.23 -9.04
CA SER A 207 20.82 -20.88 -10.39
C SER A 207 21.35 -21.87 -11.43
N SER A 208 22.67 -22.06 -11.46
CA SER A 208 23.35 -22.94 -12.41
C SER A 208 22.92 -24.41 -12.26
N LEU A 209 22.85 -24.92 -11.04
CA LEU A 209 22.42 -26.31 -10.80
C LEU A 209 20.95 -26.51 -11.17
N GLY A 210 20.10 -25.52 -10.89
CA GLY A 210 18.69 -25.55 -11.27
C GLY A 210 18.50 -25.63 -12.79
N LEU A 211 19.36 -24.95 -13.56
CA LEU A 211 19.35 -25.06 -15.02
C LEU A 211 19.71 -26.47 -15.48
N ALA A 212 20.81 -27.03 -14.96
CA ALA A 212 21.23 -28.40 -15.27
C ALA A 212 20.13 -29.41 -14.91
N GLY A 213 19.51 -29.26 -13.74
CA GLY A 213 18.41 -30.13 -13.28
C GLY A 213 17.17 -30.07 -14.15
N ASP A 214 16.80 -28.87 -14.65
CA ASP A 214 15.66 -28.75 -15.55
C ASP A 214 15.89 -29.41 -16.92
N LEU A 215 17.11 -29.31 -17.43
CA LEU A 215 17.52 -29.91 -18.71
C LEU A 215 17.63 -31.44 -18.59
N LEU A 216 18.22 -31.93 -17.51
CA LEU A 216 18.38 -33.36 -17.21
C LEU A 216 17.12 -34.00 -16.61
N LYS A 217 16.10 -33.20 -16.26
CA LYS A 217 14.90 -33.60 -15.50
C LYS A 217 15.23 -34.28 -14.17
N LYS A 218 16.29 -33.81 -13.49
CA LYS A 218 16.74 -34.27 -12.18
C LYS A 218 16.43 -33.22 -11.10
N HIS A 219 16.15 -33.69 -9.89
CA HIS A 219 16.03 -32.84 -8.70
C HIS A 219 17.21 -33.12 -7.77
N TYR A 220 17.88 -32.07 -7.30
CA TYR A 220 19.03 -32.20 -6.42
C TYR A 220 18.65 -31.85 -4.98
N ARG A 221 19.16 -32.64 -4.04
CA ARG A 221 19.13 -32.35 -2.61
C ARG A 221 20.56 -32.22 -2.12
N ILE A 222 20.96 -31.00 -1.79
CA ILE A 222 22.31 -30.70 -1.31
C ILE A 222 22.28 -30.66 0.22
N ALA A 223 23.21 -31.36 0.86
CA ALA A 223 23.42 -31.25 2.29
C ALA A 223 24.16 -29.94 2.61
N PRO A 224 23.78 -29.21 3.68
CA PRO A 224 24.55 -28.05 4.11
C PRO A 224 26.01 -28.42 4.43
N PHE A 225 26.93 -27.49 4.17
CA PHE A 225 28.37 -27.64 4.47
C PHE A 225 29.05 -28.80 3.74
N ASP A 226 28.78 -28.93 2.44
CA ASP A 226 29.42 -29.89 1.52
C ASP A 226 30.94 -29.73 1.46
N GLU A 227 31.45 -28.50 1.57
CA GLU A 227 32.90 -28.21 1.58
C GLU A 227 33.66 -28.85 2.75
N ARG A 228 32.97 -29.38 3.77
CA ARG A 228 33.61 -30.20 4.82
C ARG A 228 34.27 -31.46 4.25
N TYR A 229 33.70 -32.02 3.19
CA TYR A 229 34.15 -33.29 2.63
C TYR A 229 35.16 -33.09 1.49
N GLU A 230 34.98 -32.03 0.70
CA GLU A 230 35.84 -31.77 -0.46
C GLU A 230 35.94 -30.26 -0.73
N GLN A 231 37.16 -29.80 -1.07
CA GLN A 231 37.39 -28.42 -1.46
C GLN A 231 36.70 -28.10 -2.79
N GLU A 232 36.01 -26.95 -2.84
CA GLU A 232 35.19 -26.49 -3.98
C GLU A 232 34.12 -27.52 -4.44
N ALA A 233 33.58 -28.33 -3.50
CA ALA A 233 32.59 -29.38 -3.77
C ALA A 233 31.41 -28.85 -4.62
N SER A 234 30.80 -27.74 -4.20
CA SER A 234 29.69 -27.09 -4.91
C SER A 234 30.04 -26.74 -6.36
N ARG A 235 31.23 -26.19 -6.60
CA ARG A 235 31.66 -25.81 -7.96
C ARG A 235 31.86 -27.03 -8.84
N LYS A 236 32.53 -28.07 -8.33
CA LYS A 236 32.76 -29.33 -9.03
C LYS A 236 31.45 -29.98 -9.44
N LEU A 237 30.51 -30.09 -8.49
CA LEU A 237 29.18 -30.64 -8.73
C LEU A 237 28.42 -29.85 -9.80
N VAL A 238 28.35 -28.53 -9.68
CA VAL A 238 27.60 -27.69 -10.62
C VAL A 238 28.18 -27.78 -12.02
N PHE A 239 29.50 -27.72 -12.16
CA PHE A 239 30.14 -27.76 -13.47
C PHE A 239 30.08 -29.15 -14.11
N SER A 240 30.19 -30.23 -13.33
CA SER A 240 30.02 -31.59 -13.85
C SER A 240 28.61 -31.82 -14.38
N GLU A 241 27.59 -31.37 -13.65
CA GLU A 241 26.19 -31.52 -14.07
C GLU A 241 25.86 -30.64 -15.28
N LEU A 242 26.38 -29.40 -15.36
CA LEU A 242 26.22 -28.57 -16.56
C LEU A 242 26.89 -29.17 -17.79
N TYR A 243 28.08 -29.75 -17.61
CA TYR A 243 28.78 -30.45 -18.68
C TYR A 243 28.02 -31.70 -19.14
N GLU A 244 27.46 -32.47 -18.19
CA GLU A 244 26.61 -33.61 -18.49
C GLU A 244 25.34 -33.18 -19.25
N ALA A 245 24.70 -32.07 -18.83
CA ALA A 245 23.56 -31.48 -19.50
C ALA A 245 23.89 -31.05 -20.94
N SER A 246 25.04 -30.42 -21.18
CA SER A 246 25.50 -30.02 -22.51
C SER A 246 25.68 -31.23 -23.45
N LYS A 247 26.12 -32.38 -22.93
CA LYS A 247 26.26 -33.62 -23.72
C LYS A 247 24.96 -34.34 -24.00
N GLN A 248 24.09 -34.44 -22.98
CA GLN A 248 22.86 -35.24 -23.08
C GLN A 248 21.73 -34.49 -23.78
N THR A 249 21.75 -33.16 -23.77
CA THR A 249 20.70 -32.34 -24.37
C THR A 249 21.09 -31.78 -25.74
N LYS A 250 20.10 -31.31 -26.49
CA LYS A 250 20.30 -30.63 -27.78
C LYS A 250 20.87 -29.21 -27.63
N ASN A 251 21.22 -28.79 -26.41
CA ASN A 251 21.62 -27.44 -26.06
C ASN A 251 23.10 -27.40 -25.65
N PRO A 252 24.06 -27.43 -26.61
CA PRO A 252 25.48 -27.46 -26.29
C PRO A 252 25.95 -26.17 -25.57
N TRP A 253 25.24 -25.07 -25.80
CA TRP A 253 25.49 -23.73 -25.26
C TRP A 253 25.36 -23.62 -23.73
N VAL A 254 24.79 -24.62 -23.08
CA VAL A 254 24.60 -24.67 -21.61
C VAL A 254 25.94 -24.68 -20.86
N PHE A 255 26.99 -25.20 -21.50
CA PHE A 255 28.34 -25.23 -20.94
C PHE A 255 29.36 -24.75 -21.97
N GLU A 256 29.86 -23.52 -21.77
CA GLU A 256 30.96 -22.97 -22.54
C GLU A 256 32.27 -23.17 -21.75
N PRO A 257 33.30 -23.86 -22.30
CA PRO A 257 34.55 -24.12 -21.58
C PRO A 257 35.30 -22.86 -21.14
N GLU A 258 35.20 -21.79 -21.93
CA GLU A 258 35.83 -20.49 -21.62
C GLU A 258 35.12 -19.78 -20.47
N TYR A 259 33.80 -19.98 -20.32
CA TYR A 259 32.97 -19.33 -19.31
C TYR A 259 32.00 -20.33 -18.65
N PRO A 260 32.49 -21.22 -17.77
CA PRO A 260 31.66 -22.24 -17.14
C PRO A 260 30.46 -21.64 -16.38
N GLY A 261 29.25 -22.08 -16.73
CA GLY A 261 27.99 -21.62 -16.12
C GLY A 261 27.45 -20.30 -16.69
N LYS A 262 28.11 -19.69 -17.67
CA LYS A 262 27.56 -18.57 -18.44
C LYS A 262 27.27 -19.03 -19.87
N SER A 263 26.28 -18.40 -20.48
CA SER A 263 25.92 -18.66 -21.87
C SER A 263 25.67 -17.34 -22.58
N ARG A 264 25.89 -17.32 -23.88
CA ARG A 264 25.47 -16.19 -24.72
C ARG A 264 23.94 -16.04 -24.71
N ILE A 265 23.47 -14.80 -24.74
CA ILE A 265 22.04 -14.47 -24.82
C ILE A 265 21.86 -13.39 -25.87
N PHE A 266 20.62 -13.22 -26.33
CA PHE A 266 20.26 -12.24 -27.35
C PHE A 266 19.28 -11.22 -26.77
N ASP A 267 19.38 -9.96 -27.21
CA ASP A 267 18.39 -8.94 -26.88
C ASP A 267 17.10 -9.22 -27.66
N GLY A 268 15.96 -9.32 -26.96
CA GLY A 268 14.65 -9.53 -27.58
C GLY A 268 14.24 -8.44 -28.58
N ARG A 269 14.79 -7.22 -28.41
CA ARG A 269 14.39 -6.04 -29.18
C ARG A 269 15.15 -5.90 -30.50
N THR A 270 16.44 -6.24 -30.50
CA THR A 270 17.29 -6.13 -31.70
C THR A 270 17.62 -7.48 -32.32
N GLY A 271 17.62 -8.55 -31.54
CA GLY A 271 18.11 -9.87 -31.93
C GLY A 271 19.62 -10.02 -31.85
N ASP A 272 20.35 -8.97 -31.47
CA ASP A 272 21.82 -9.01 -31.37
C ASP A 272 22.27 -9.77 -30.12
N PRO A 273 23.39 -10.51 -30.19
CA PRO A 273 23.98 -11.13 -29.01
C PRO A 273 24.59 -10.09 -28.08
N PHE A 274 24.47 -10.30 -26.77
CA PHE A 274 25.22 -9.51 -25.79
C PHE A 274 26.73 -9.75 -25.92
N GLU A 275 27.53 -8.69 -25.73
CA GLU A 275 28.99 -8.75 -25.87
C GLU A 275 29.65 -9.74 -24.90
N GLN A 276 29.14 -9.83 -23.66
CA GLN A 276 29.64 -10.76 -22.64
C GLN A 276 28.60 -11.85 -22.35
N PRO A 277 29.03 -13.11 -22.14
CA PRO A 277 28.13 -14.18 -21.74
C PRO A 277 27.59 -13.92 -20.33
N VAL A 278 26.35 -14.33 -20.10
CA VAL A 278 25.60 -14.04 -18.89
C VAL A 278 25.30 -15.33 -18.13
N LEU A 279 25.34 -15.26 -16.80
CA LEU A 279 24.88 -16.35 -15.94
C LEU A 279 23.36 -16.50 -16.09
N ILE A 280 22.94 -17.69 -16.49
CA ILE A 280 21.55 -18.07 -16.63
C ILE A 280 21.28 -19.23 -15.70
N GLY A 281 20.08 -19.29 -15.14
CA GLY A 281 19.60 -20.55 -14.63
C GLY A 281 18.24 -20.48 -13.97
N LYS A 282 17.92 -21.51 -13.19
CA LYS A 282 16.64 -21.64 -12.51
C LYS A 282 16.82 -21.55 -11.01
N SER A 283 16.63 -20.35 -10.47
CA SER A 283 16.62 -20.11 -9.03
C SER A 283 15.22 -20.23 -8.44
N TYR A 284 15.13 -20.57 -7.15
CA TYR A 284 13.86 -20.58 -6.43
C TYR A 284 13.57 -19.20 -5.83
N ILE A 285 12.64 -18.46 -6.45
CA ILE A 285 12.25 -17.11 -6.05
C ILE A 285 10.83 -17.10 -5.46
N LEU A 286 10.68 -16.48 -4.29
CA LEU A 286 9.46 -16.35 -3.52
C LEU A 286 8.82 -14.96 -3.71
N LYS A 287 7.48 -14.91 -3.80
CA LYS A 287 6.70 -13.67 -3.63
C LYS A 287 6.46 -13.43 -2.14
N LEU A 288 6.82 -12.24 -1.64
CA LEU A 288 6.64 -11.89 -0.24
C LEU A 288 5.26 -11.26 0.02
N ILE A 289 4.82 -11.31 1.28
CA ILE A 289 3.60 -10.64 1.77
C ILE A 289 3.65 -9.11 1.63
N HIS A 290 4.83 -8.54 1.36
CA HIS A 290 5.04 -7.11 1.20
C HIS A 290 4.57 -6.65 -0.18
N GLN A 291 3.25 -6.53 -0.33
CA GLN A 291 2.60 -6.13 -1.58
C GLN A 291 2.36 -4.62 -1.62
N VAL A 292 2.42 -4.04 -2.82
CA VAL A 292 2.28 -2.59 -3.02
C VAL A 292 0.87 -2.10 -2.69
N ASP A 293 -0.14 -2.90 -3.03
CA ASP A 293 -1.56 -2.56 -2.86
C ASP A 293 -1.93 -2.33 -1.39
N GLU A 294 -1.16 -2.84 -0.43
CA GLU A 294 -1.36 -2.61 1.01
C GLU A 294 -0.56 -1.43 1.57
N LYS A 295 0.38 -0.91 0.77
CA LYS A 295 1.36 0.08 1.20
C LYS A 295 1.07 1.49 0.71
N ILE A 296 0.46 1.60 -0.47
CA ILE A 296 0.06 2.91 -1.00
C ILE A 296 -1.03 3.49 -0.11
N HIS A 297 -0.82 4.72 0.33
CA HIS A 297 -1.78 5.47 1.12
C HIS A 297 -1.67 6.95 0.74
N GLY A 298 -2.80 7.55 0.42
CA GLY A 298 -2.93 8.97 0.14
C GLY A 298 -4.03 9.57 1.02
N ARG A 299 -3.79 10.78 1.53
CA ARG A 299 -4.75 11.54 2.33
C ARG A 299 -4.82 12.96 1.78
N SER A 300 -6.05 13.43 1.53
CA SER A 300 -6.34 14.85 1.36
C SER A 300 -6.79 15.43 2.70
N THR A 301 -8.06 15.23 3.06
CA THR A 301 -8.62 15.50 4.38
C THR A 301 -8.95 14.19 5.09
N GLY A 302 -9.15 14.23 6.39
CA GLY A 302 -9.45 13.03 7.17
C GLY A 302 -9.71 13.34 8.64
N PRO A 303 -9.81 12.33 9.49
CA PRO A 303 -10.04 12.54 10.91
C PRO A 303 -8.84 13.17 11.62
N TYR A 304 -9.14 13.84 12.73
CA TYR A 304 -8.21 14.57 13.59
C TYR A 304 -8.30 14.07 15.03
N SER A 305 -7.22 14.24 15.77
CA SER A 305 -7.15 13.95 17.20
C SER A 305 -8.01 14.94 17.98
N LEU A 306 -8.73 14.46 19.00
CA LEU A 306 -9.60 15.32 19.82
C LEU A 306 -8.81 16.37 20.60
N VAL A 307 -7.64 16.00 21.12
CA VAL A 307 -6.83 16.88 21.99
C VAL A 307 -5.98 17.83 21.16
N THR A 308 -5.10 17.27 20.34
CA THR A 308 -4.09 18.07 19.61
C THR A 308 -4.61 18.68 18.31
N GLN A 309 -5.82 18.31 17.86
CA GLN A 309 -6.37 18.70 16.56
C GLN A 309 -5.49 18.36 15.34
N GLN A 310 -4.48 17.51 15.52
CA GLN A 310 -3.60 17.02 14.45
C GLN A 310 -4.22 15.84 13.70
N PRO A 311 -3.85 15.62 12.42
CA PRO A 311 -4.20 14.42 11.67
C PRO A 311 -3.92 13.15 12.46
N VAL A 312 -4.90 12.24 12.56
CA VAL A 312 -4.67 10.96 13.24
C VAL A 312 -3.58 10.15 12.53
N ARG A 313 -2.94 9.22 13.25
CA ARG A 313 -1.92 8.33 12.69
C ARG A 313 -2.52 7.02 12.18
N GLY A 314 -1.88 6.46 11.14
CA GLY A 314 -2.15 5.11 10.65
C GLY A 314 -3.10 5.05 9.46
N ARG A 315 -2.77 4.18 8.49
CA ARG A 315 -3.52 4.01 7.23
C ARG A 315 -4.97 3.58 7.43
N ALA A 316 -5.20 2.68 8.39
CA ALA A 316 -6.55 2.18 8.71
C ALA A 316 -7.51 3.30 9.16
N LYS A 317 -6.99 4.40 9.72
CA LYS A 317 -7.77 5.56 10.15
C LYS A 317 -7.71 6.72 9.15
N GLN A 318 -7.28 6.46 7.90
CA GLN A 318 -7.01 7.50 6.91
C GLN A 318 -6.08 8.60 7.47
N GLY A 319 -5.05 8.16 8.20
CA GLY A 319 -4.15 9.05 8.92
C GLY A 319 -3.21 9.86 8.03
N GLY A 320 -2.66 10.94 8.58
CA GLY A 320 -1.63 11.74 7.94
C GLY A 320 -0.24 11.08 8.04
N GLN A 321 0.68 11.49 7.17
CA GLN A 321 2.09 11.14 7.29
C GLN A 321 2.72 12.01 8.39
N ARG A 322 3.55 11.40 9.24
CA ARG A 322 4.30 12.15 10.24
C ARG A 322 5.44 12.89 9.55
N ILE A 323 5.53 14.19 9.80
CA ILE A 323 6.71 15.00 9.53
C ILE A 323 7.35 15.23 10.89
N GLY A 324 8.51 14.62 11.10
CA GLY A 324 9.25 14.68 12.34
C GLY A 324 10.24 15.85 12.35
N GLU A 325 10.98 15.93 13.45
CA GLU A 325 12.01 16.94 13.66
C GLU A 325 13.10 16.90 12.57
N MET A 326 13.52 15.70 12.16
CA MET A 326 14.52 15.55 11.09
C MET A 326 14.03 16.10 9.73
N GLU A 327 12.76 15.90 9.39
CA GLU A 327 12.18 16.48 8.17
C GLU A 327 11.99 18.00 8.29
N VAL A 328 11.68 18.51 9.49
CA VAL A 328 11.62 19.96 9.75
C VAL A 328 13.00 20.59 9.56
N TRP A 329 14.06 20.02 10.15
CA TRP A 329 15.43 20.50 9.95
C TRP A 329 15.86 20.46 8.48
N ALA A 330 15.41 19.46 7.72
CA ALA A 330 15.67 19.43 6.28
C ALA A 330 15.04 20.64 5.57
N LEU A 331 13.79 20.99 5.88
CA LEU A 331 13.11 22.15 5.30
C LEU A 331 13.75 23.47 5.72
N GLU A 332 14.18 23.57 6.99
CA GLU A 332 14.93 24.73 7.51
C GLU A 332 16.28 24.88 6.80
N GLY A 333 17.01 23.78 6.58
CA GLY A 333 18.28 23.77 5.86
C GLY A 333 18.16 24.23 4.40
N PHE A 334 17.01 23.97 3.76
CA PHE A 334 16.70 24.51 2.43
C PHE A 334 16.19 25.96 2.46
N GLY A 335 15.91 26.54 3.64
CA GLY A 335 15.40 27.90 3.79
C GLY A 335 13.94 28.07 3.35
N VAL A 336 13.14 27.00 3.34
CA VAL A 336 11.76 27.05 2.79
C VAL A 336 10.73 27.38 3.87
N ALA A 337 10.73 28.65 4.30
CA ALA A 337 9.91 29.13 5.41
C ALA A 337 8.40 28.91 5.20
N HIS A 338 7.86 29.21 4.02
CA HIS A 338 6.42 29.10 3.77
C HIS A 338 5.93 27.64 3.70
N ILE A 339 6.71 26.72 3.15
CA ILE A 339 6.36 25.29 3.13
C ILE A 339 6.40 24.72 4.54
N LEU A 340 7.41 25.10 5.33
CA LEU A 340 7.48 24.70 6.72
C LEU A 340 6.29 25.22 7.52
N GLN A 341 5.95 26.51 7.37
CA GLN A 341 4.78 27.11 7.99
C GLN A 341 3.51 26.34 7.60
N GLU A 342 3.33 26.02 6.31
CA GLU A 342 2.16 25.29 5.83
C GLU A 342 2.03 23.90 6.42
N ILE A 343 3.15 23.20 6.58
CA ILE A 343 3.16 21.87 7.20
C ILE A 343 2.81 21.94 8.69
N LEU A 344 3.32 22.95 9.40
CA LEU A 344 3.10 23.10 10.84
C LEU A 344 1.70 23.62 11.19
N THR A 345 1.09 24.45 10.34
CA THR A 345 -0.22 25.08 10.63
C THR A 345 -1.33 24.53 9.73
N TYR A 346 -1.37 24.99 8.48
CA TYR A 346 -2.40 24.79 7.47
C TYR A 346 -2.78 23.32 7.25
N LYS A 347 -1.77 22.45 7.15
CA LYS A 347 -1.94 21.00 6.90
C LYS A 347 -2.10 20.17 8.17
N SER A 348 -1.94 20.78 9.34
CA SER A 348 -1.91 20.08 10.62
C SER A 348 -3.11 20.47 11.50
N ASP A 349 -2.94 21.44 12.41
CA ASP A 349 -3.81 21.66 13.56
C ASP A 349 -4.46 23.04 13.61
N HIS A 350 -4.15 23.95 12.69
CA HIS A 350 -4.81 25.25 12.65
C HIS A 350 -6.25 25.11 12.12
N LEU A 351 -7.24 25.23 13.01
CA LEU A 351 -8.64 24.91 12.71
C LEU A 351 -9.26 25.82 11.63
N ILE A 352 -9.15 27.14 11.82
CA ILE A 352 -9.73 28.15 10.92
C ILE A 352 -9.08 28.04 9.54
N ALA A 353 -7.76 28.14 9.51
CA ALA A 353 -7.01 28.11 8.27
C ALA A 353 -7.21 26.82 7.46
N ARG A 354 -7.31 25.66 8.12
CA ARG A 354 -7.64 24.39 7.46
C ARG A 354 -8.98 24.41 6.72
N GLN A 355 -10.02 25.00 7.33
CA GLN A 355 -11.34 25.09 6.69
C GLN A 355 -11.31 26.04 5.49
N GLU A 356 -10.60 27.15 5.64
CA GLU A 356 -10.47 28.15 4.59
C GLU A 356 -9.62 27.67 3.41
N ILE A 357 -8.60 26.83 3.62
CA ILE A 357 -7.80 26.25 2.53
C ILE A 357 -8.68 25.46 1.57
N LEU A 358 -9.59 24.64 2.09
CA LEU A 358 -10.47 23.84 1.24
C LEU A 358 -11.33 24.75 0.36
N ASN A 359 -11.93 25.75 0.97
CA ASN A 359 -12.72 26.79 0.33
C ASN A 359 -11.91 27.58 -0.72
N ALA A 360 -10.73 28.09 -0.33
CA ALA A 360 -9.84 28.83 -1.20
C ALA A 360 -9.39 27.99 -2.40
N THR A 361 -9.08 26.70 -2.19
CA THR A 361 -8.69 25.77 -3.26
C THR A 361 -9.84 25.53 -4.23
N ILE A 362 -11.06 25.31 -3.73
CA ILE A 362 -12.25 25.10 -4.58
C ILE A 362 -12.55 26.35 -5.42
N TRP A 363 -12.45 27.54 -4.83
CA TRP A 363 -12.71 28.81 -5.53
C TRP A 363 -11.49 29.38 -6.27
N GLY A 364 -10.33 28.72 -6.24
CA GLY A 364 -9.09 29.21 -6.84
C GLY A 364 -8.58 30.53 -6.25
N LYS A 365 -8.94 30.83 -5.00
CA LYS A 365 -8.49 32.03 -4.27
C LYS A 365 -7.17 31.76 -3.55
N ARG A 366 -6.42 32.82 -3.24
CA ARG A 366 -5.23 32.70 -2.39
C ARG A 366 -5.64 32.32 -0.96
N VAL A 367 -4.87 31.42 -0.35
CA VAL A 367 -5.01 31.09 1.07
C VAL A 367 -4.60 32.31 1.89
N PRO A 368 -5.44 32.78 2.81
CA PRO A 368 -5.09 33.90 3.66
C PRO A 368 -4.00 33.50 4.66
N ASN A 369 -3.11 34.45 4.97
CA ASN A 369 -2.17 34.27 6.05
C ASN A 369 -2.88 34.52 7.38
N HIS A 370 -2.83 33.54 8.27
CA HIS A 370 -3.37 33.67 9.62
C HIS A 370 -2.25 33.98 10.60
N GLU A 371 -2.51 34.94 11.50
CA GLU A 371 -1.61 35.30 12.60
C GLU A 371 -1.87 34.44 13.85
N ASP A 372 -3.00 33.73 13.88
CA ASP A 372 -3.38 32.89 15.02
C ASP A 372 -2.40 31.73 15.24
N PRO A 373 -2.09 31.40 16.51
CA PRO A 373 -1.20 30.30 16.82
C PRO A 373 -1.87 28.93 16.54
N PRO A 374 -1.08 27.90 16.21
CA PRO A 374 -1.60 26.54 16.06
C PRO A 374 -2.21 26.01 17.36
N GLU A 375 -3.20 25.12 17.23
CA GLU A 375 -3.90 24.57 18.40
C GLU A 375 -2.97 23.77 19.33
N SER A 376 -1.92 23.12 18.82
CA SER A 376 -0.91 22.48 19.67
C SER A 376 -0.21 23.46 20.62
N PHE A 377 0.07 24.70 20.17
CA PHE A 377 0.64 25.73 21.04
C PHE A 377 -0.37 26.18 22.10
N ARG A 378 -1.65 26.32 21.74
CA ARG A 378 -2.72 26.65 22.69
C ARG A 378 -2.90 25.57 23.76
N VAL A 379 -2.83 24.31 23.35
CA VAL A 379 -2.85 23.16 24.29
C VAL A 379 -1.65 23.23 25.23
N LEU A 380 -0.44 23.47 24.72
CA LEU A 380 0.77 23.64 25.55
C LEU A 380 0.60 24.76 26.59
N VAL A 381 0.11 25.93 26.18
CA VAL A 381 -0.13 27.06 27.11
C VAL A 381 -1.12 26.67 28.21
N ARG A 382 -2.19 25.96 27.86
CA ARG A 382 -3.18 25.47 28.85
C ARG A 382 -2.60 24.42 29.79
N GLU A 383 -1.76 23.51 29.29
CA GLU A 383 -1.07 22.51 30.11
C GLU A 383 -0.09 23.17 31.08
N LEU A 384 0.66 24.19 30.65
CA LEU A 384 1.55 24.96 31.53
C LEU A 384 0.75 25.74 32.60
N ARG A 385 -0.37 26.38 32.22
CA ARG A 385 -1.27 27.04 33.18
C ARG A 385 -1.83 26.07 34.22
N SER A 386 -2.06 24.80 33.86
CA SER A 386 -2.50 23.78 34.81
C SER A 386 -1.47 23.47 35.90
N LEU A 387 -0.18 23.72 35.62
CA LEU A 387 0.93 23.60 36.55
C LEU A 387 1.23 24.91 37.31
N ALA A 388 0.30 25.88 37.26
CA ALA A 388 0.46 27.24 37.78
C ALA A 388 1.65 28.01 37.15
N LEU A 389 2.01 27.67 35.91
CA LEU A 389 2.95 28.42 35.09
C LEU A 389 2.17 29.30 34.10
N GLU A 390 2.30 30.61 34.24
CA GLU A 390 1.67 31.57 33.34
C GLU A 390 2.64 31.94 32.20
N LEU A 391 2.26 31.60 30.96
CA LEU A 391 2.99 31.99 29.76
C LEU A 391 2.25 33.14 29.08
N ASN A 392 2.88 34.31 29.08
CA ASN A 392 2.36 35.52 28.45
C ASN A 392 3.17 35.83 27.18
N HIS A 393 2.47 36.17 26.11
CA HIS A 393 3.08 36.63 24.86
C HIS A 393 2.79 38.12 24.71
N PHE A 394 3.68 38.82 24.01
CA PHE A 394 3.58 40.26 23.83
C PHE A 394 3.79 40.60 22.36
N LEU A 395 2.83 41.31 21.77
CA LEU A 395 3.02 41.88 20.44
C LEU A 395 3.82 43.17 20.59
N VAL A 396 5.02 43.19 20.00
CA VAL A 396 5.89 44.36 19.94
C VAL A 396 5.75 44.97 18.56
N SER A 397 5.15 46.17 18.49
CA SER A 397 5.05 46.90 17.23
C SER A 397 6.43 47.35 16.75
N GLU A 398 6.87 46.91 15.57
CA GLU A 398 8.16 47.31 14.96
C GLU A 398 8.36 48.83 14.86
N LYS A 399 7.27 49.60 14.73
CA LYS A 399 7.34 51.06 14.59
C LYS A 399 7.62 51.82 15.89
N ASN A 400 7.18 51.28 17.04
CA ASN A 400 7.10 52.04 18.30
C ASN A 400 7.71 51.28 19.50
N PHE A 401 8.08 50.00 19.35
CA PHE A 401 8.51 49.10 20.42
C PHE A 401 7.58 49.06 21.65
N GLN A 402 6.32 49.46 21.50
CA GLN A 402 5.32 49.39 22.56
C GLN A 402 4.74 47.98 22.66
N VAL A 403 4.63 47.51 23.89
CA VAL A 403 4.16 46.19 24.28
C VAL A 403 2.65 46.25 24.49
N ASN A 404 1.88 45.69 23.58
CA ASN A 404 0.45 45.48 23.80
C ASN A 404 0.24 44.07 24.39
N ARG A 405 -0.50 43.99 25.48
CA ARG A 405 -0.90 42.73 26.11
C ARG A 405 -2.16 42.22 25.43
N GLU A 406 -2.08 41.05 24.82
CA GLU A 406 -3.25 40.29 24.39
C GLU A 406 -3.25 38.94 25.12
N ASP A 407 -4.41 38.52 25.62
CA ASP A 407 -4.57 37.24 26.31
C ASP A 407 -4.96 36.15 25.30
N VAL A 408 -4.25 35.00 25.33
CA VAL A 408 -4.54 33.79 24.51
C VAL A 408 -5.29 32.72 25.29
#